data_AF-A0A7W0WLU7-F1
#
_entry.id   AF-A0A7W0WLU7-F1
#
_cell.length_a   1.000
_cell.length_b   1.000
_cell.length_c   1.000
_cell.angle_alpha   90.00
_cell.angle_beta   90.00
_cell.angle_gamma   90.00
#
_symmetry.space_group_name_H-M   'P 1'
#
loop_
_entity.id
_entity.type
_entity.pdbx_description
1 polymer ?
#
loop_
_entity_poly.entity_id
_entity_poly.type
_entity_poly.pdbx_seq_one_letter_code
_entity_poly.pdbx_strand_id
1 'polypeptide(L)'
;MLILGGIVLAGCGGKDAGEQAGAGEAPGGMAGMEMDSGGMGGHMGGMEGMNMMPMMRGHMDSMMRMSPAQMSQMMAKHQGMMSQMMDRMGGDMRSMNMGENAEWTALTDSVKRDLADLPGLEGKELSARTKAHGDRVRRLLTMHEGMMKGM
;
A
#
# COMPACT_ATOMS: atom_id res chain seq x y z
N MET A 1 -30.30 10.53 -41.71
CA MET A 1 -30.27 9.07 -41.47
C MET A 1 -29.82 8.88 -40.02
N LEU A 2 -30.76 8.58 -39.11
CA LEU A 2 -30.97 7.25 -38.51
C LEU A 2 -29.69 6.78 -37.78
N ILE A 3 -29.64 6.56 -36.45
CA ILE A 3 -30.58 5.83 -35.59
C ILE A 3 -30.48 6.31 -34.12
N LEU A 4 -31.66 6.52 -33.51
CA LEU A 4 -31.95 6.52 -32.07
C LEU A 4 -31.77 5.11 -31.48
N GLY A 5 -31.18 4.98 -30.28
CA GLY A 5 -31.29 3.76 -29.47
C GLY A 5 -31.08 4.02 -27.98
N GLY A 6 -32.17 4.02 -27.19
CA GLY A 6 -32.15 3.79 -25.73
C GLY A 6 -32.06 2.28 -25.41
N ILE A 7 -32.20 1.72 -24.20
CA ILE A 7 -32.96 2.02 -22.97
C ILE A 7 -32.41 1.12 -21.82
N VAL A 8 -32.13 1.71 -20.64
CA VAL A 8 -32.58 1.42 -19.24
C VAL A 8 -32.52 0.00 -18.59
N LEU A 9 -32.14 -0.01 -17.28
CA LEU A 9 -32.71 -0.67 -16.06
C LEU A 9 -31.59 -1.24 -15.15
N ALA A 10 -31.28 -0.70 -13.98
CA ALA A 10 -31.98 -0.73 -12.67
C ALA A 10 -31.86 -2.07 -11.92
N GLY A 11 -31.21 -2.05 -10.74
CA GLY A 11 -31.19 -3.14 -9.75
C GLY A 11 -30.70 -2.67 -8.38
N CYS A 12 -31.62 -2.56 -7.42
CA CYS A 12 -31.42 -2.25 -6.00
C CYS A 12 -31.64 -3.49 -5.11
N GLY A 13 -31.12 -3.47 -3.87
CA GLY A 13 -31.58 -4.24 -2.71
C GLY A 13 -30.64 -5.39 -2.30
N GLY A 14 -30.33 -5.69 -1.04
CA GLY A 14 -30.72 -5.23 0.31
C GLY A 14 -29.83 -6.03 1.30
N LYS A 15 -29.20 -5.41 2.31
CA LYS A 15 -29.60 -5.36 3.74
C LYS A 15 -30.08 -6.68 4.35
N ASP A 16 -29.24 -7.28 5.19
CA ASP A 16 -29.65 -8.03 6.38
C ASP A 16 -28.69 -7.77 7.55
N ALA A 17 -29.31 -7.58 8.71
CA ALA A 17 -28.73 -7.47 10.04
C ALA A 17 -29.33 -8.60 10.90
N GLY A 18 -28.56 -9.08 11.87
CA GLY A 18 -29.01 -9.99 12.94
C GLY A 18 -27.78 -10.56 13.65
N GLU A 19 -27.48 -10.11 14.87
CA GLU A 19 -27.84 -10.75 16.17
C GLU A 19 -27.14 -12.11 16.36
N GLN A 20 -26.46 -12.42 17.47
CA GLN A 20 -26.95 -12.32 18.84
C GLN A 20 -25.80 -12.53 19.86
N ALA A 21 -26.13 -12.17 21.09
CA ALA A 21 -25.37 -12.09 22.33
C ALA A 21 -24.48 -13.28 22.75
N GLY A 22 -23.45 -12.94 23.53
CA GLY A 22 -22.80 -13.82 24.49
C GLY A 22 -22.42 -13.02 25.75
N ALA A 23 -23.29 -13.06 26.75
CA ALA A 23 -22.98 -12.71 28.13
C ALA A 23 -22.31 -13.91 28.82
N GLY A 24 -21.41 -13.66 29.77
CA GLY A 24 -20.77 -14.68 30.61
C GLY A 24 -19.40 -14.22 31.05
N GLU A 25 -19.29 -13.49 32.16
CA GLU A 25 -18.93 -14.02 33.49
C GLU A 25 -17.42 -13.85 33.78
N ALA A 26 -17.12 -12.87 34.63
CA ALA A 26 -15.91 -12.86 35.46
C ALA A 26 -16.09 -13.89 36.59
N PRO A 27 -15.03 -14.60 37.03
CA PRO A 27 -14.42 -14.17 38.29
C PRO A 27 -12.91 -14.49 38.45
N GLY A 28 -12.23 -13.67 39.27
CA GLY A 28 -11.04 -14.02 40.08
C GLY A 28 -9.72 -14.22 39.29
N GLY A 29 -8.59 -13.63 39.64
CA GLY A 29 -8.07 -13.33 40.97
C GLY A 29 -6.81 -14.17 41.21
N MET A 30 -5.62 -13.56 41.08
CA MET A 30 -4.32 -13.83 41.73
C MET A 30 -3.22 -13.27 40.82
N ALA A 31 -2.61 -12.13 41.19
CA ALA A 31 -1.55 -11.99 42.19
C ALA A 31 -0.19 -12.45 41.65
N GLY A 32 0.68 -11.45 41.43
CA GLY A 32 2.12 -11.56 41.65
C GLY A 32 2.93 -12.30 40.58
N MET A 33 3.45 -11.54 39.63
CA MET A 33 4.86 -11.67 39.26
C MET A 33 5.34 -10.32 38.72
N GLU A 34 5.98 -9.57 39.61
CA GLU A 34 6.93 -8.51 39.28
C GLU A 34 7.92 -9.03 38.24
N MET A 35 7.77 -8.59 36.99
CA MET A 35 8.90 -8.52 36.06
C MET A 35 9.32 -7.06 35.98
N ASP A 36 10.32 -6.75 36.81
CA ASP A 36 11.51 -5.99 36.42
C ASP A 36 11.24 -4.84 35.43
N SER A 37 10.74 -3.73 35.98
CA SER A 37 10.71 -2.42 35.33
C SER A 37 12.12 -1.83 35.33
N GLY A 38 13.01 -2.47 34.55
CA GLY A 38 14.46 -2.29 34.60
C GLY A 38 15.09 -1.97 33.25
N GLY A 39 14.54 -0.99 32.52
CA GLY A 39 15.29 -0.24 31.51
C GLY A 39 15.38 -0.83 30.09
N MET A 40 15.64 0.08 29.14
CA MET A 40 15.87 -0.13 27.69
C MET A 40 14.64 -0.06 26.76
N GLY A 41 13.58 0.67 27.16
CA GLY A 41 12.46 1.04 26.28
C GLY A 41 12.71 2.21 25.34
N GLY A 42 13.84 2.27 24.62
CA GLY A 42 14.15 3.49 23.84
C GLY A 42 15.15 3.44 22.69
N HIS A 43 15.50 2.28 22.11
CA HIS A 43 16.53 2.28 21.05
C HIS A 43 16.38 1.30 19.86
N MET A 44 15.25 0.61 19.70
CA MET A 44 15.06 -0.33 18.56
C MET A 44 14.13 0.15 17.44
N GLY A 45 13.70 1.42 17.41
CA GLY A 45 12.83 1.93 16.33
C GLY A 45 13.55 2.46 15.08
N GLY A 46 14.85 2.80 15.20
CA GLY A 46 15.57 3.53 14.15
C GLY A 46 16.38 2.68 13.16
N MET A 47 16.72 1.43 13.52
CA MET A 47 17.59 0.58 12.69
C MET A 47 16.84 -0.28 11.66
N GLU A 48 15.57 -0.63 11.90
CA GLU A 48 14.79 -1.47 10.97
C GLU A 48 14.42 -0.73 9.67
N GLY A 49 14.15 0.58 9.74
CA GLY A 49 13.83 1.39 8.57
C GLY A 49 14.99 1.55 7.57
N MET A 50 16.24 1.59 8.05
CA MET A 50 17.41 1.77 7.18
C MET A 50 17.76 0.53 6.36
N ASN A 51 17.46 -0.68 6.85
CA ASN A 51 17.74 -1.93 6.13
C ASN A 51 16.59 -2.39 5.20
N MET A 52 15.39 -1.84 5.36
CA MET A 52 14.26 -2.17 4.47
C MET A 52 14.43 -1.61 3.05
N MET A 53 15.04 -0.45 2.88
CA MET A 53 15.15 0.19 1.56
C MET A 53 16.01 -0.58 0.54
N PRO A 54 17.21 -1.09 0.90
CA PRO A 54 17.97 -1.99 0.02
C PRO A 54 17.21 -3.27 -0.33
N MET A 55 16.49 -3.85 0.63
CA MET A 55 15.67 -5.05 0.43
C MET A 55 14.54 -4.77 -0.57
N MET A 56 13.82 -3.66 -0.43
CA MET A 56 12.76 -3.27 -1.36
C MET A 56 13.28 -3.01 -2.78
N ARG A 57 14.49 -2.45 -2.93
CA ARG A 57 15.14 -2.30 -4.24
C ARG A 57 15.43 -3.67 -4.87
N GLY A 58 16.05 -4.57 -4.12
CA GLY A 58 16.32 -5.94 -4.60
C GLY A 58 15.04 -6.69 -4.98
N HIS A 59 13.97 -6.50 -4.21
CA HIS A 59 12.66 -7.05 -4.52
C HIS A 59 12.09 -6.49 -5.84
N MET A 60 12.16 -5.17 -6.07
CA MET A 60 11.73 -4.58 -7.34
C MET A 60 12.57 -5.06 -8.52
N ASP A 61 13.88 -5.19 -8.37
CA ASP A 61 14.76 -5.68 -9.42
C ASP A 61 14.46 -7.15 -9.77
N SER A 62 14.09 -7.96 -8.77
CA SER A 62 13.61 -9.32 -9.00
C SER A 62 12.30 -9.34 -9.80
N MET A 63 11.33 -8.49 -9.45
CA MET A 63 10.07 -8.37 -10.20
C MET A 63 10.27 -7.93 -11.64
N MET A 64 11.19 -6.99 -11.90
CA MET A 64 11.49 -6.55 -13.27
C MET A 64 12.11 -7.65 -14.15
N ARG A 65 12.67 -8.71 -13.54
CA ARG A 65 13.24 -9.86 -14.25
C ARG A 65 12.23 -10.99 -14.49
N MET A 66 11.02 -10.87 -13.96
CA MET A 66 9.98 -11.89 -14.16
C MET A 66 9.46 -11.87 -15.59
N SER A 67 8.99 -13.03 -16.05
CA SER A 67 8.33 -13.12 -17.35
C SER A 67 7.00 -12.34 -17.34
N PRO A 68 6.57 -11.78 -18.49
CA PRO A 68 5.28 -11.08 -18.57
C PRO A 68 4.08 -11.92 -18.11
N ALA A 69 4.10 -13.23 -18.38
CA ALA A 69 3.03 -14.14 -17.97
C ALA A 69 2.98 -14.39 -16.45
N GLN A 70 4.13 -14.38 -15.77
CA GLN A 70 4.16 -14.43 -14.31
C GLN A 70 3.74 -13.09 -13.69
N MET A 71 4.14 -12.00 -14.34
CA MET A 71 3.80 -10.65 -13.92
C MET A 71 2.28 -10.42 -13.94
N SER A 72 1.61 -10.79 -15.04
CA SER A 72 0.14 -10.66 -15.18
C SER A 72 -0.61 -11.41 -14.07
N GLN A 73 -0.18 -12.62 -13.71
CA GLN A 73 -0.77 -13.41 -12.63
C GLN A 73 -0.65 -12.75 -11.25
N MET A 74 0.37 -11.92 -11.04
CA MET A 74 0.60 -11.25 -9.76
C MET A 74 0.14 -9.79 -9.73
N MET A 75 -0.36 -9.24 -10.84
CA MET A 75 -0.73 -7.83 -10.93
C MET A 75 -1.80 -7.42 -9.91
N ALA A 76 -2.85 -8.23 -9.73
CA ALA A 76 -3.90 -7.93 -8.74
C ALA A 76 -3.35 -7.86 -7.31
N LYS A 77 -2.44 -8.78 -6.97
CA LYS A 77 -1.75 -8.78 -5.66
C LYS A 77 -0.84 -7.56 -5.51
N HIS A 78 -0.11 -7.22 -6.57
CA HIS A 78 0.77 -6.05 -6.61
C HIS A 78 0.00 -4.74 -6.41
N GLN A 79 -1.16 -4.58 -7.05
CA GLN A 79 -2.02 -3.41 -6.87
C GLN A 79 -2.48 -3.23 -5.42
N GLY A 80 -2.96 -4.31 -4.79
CA GLY A 80 -3.37 -4.28 -3.38
C GLY A 80 -2.23 -3.89 -2.45
N MET A 81 -1.06 -4.50 -2.64
CA MET A 81 0.14 -4.21 -1.84
C MET A 81 0.61 -2.75 -2.03
N MET A 82 0.63 -2.26 -3.27
CA MET A 82 1.08 -0.90 -3.56
C MET A 82 0.12 0.15 -3.01
N SER A 83 -1.19 -0.09 -3.07
CA SER A 83 -2.21 0.80 -2.50
C SER A 83 -2.03 0.91 -0.98
N GLN A 84 -1.91 -0.23 -0.29
CA GLN A 84 -1.65 -0.26 1.15
C GLN A 84 -0.34 0.45 1.53
N MET A 85 0.71 0.29 0.72
CA MET A 85 2.00 0.96 0.93
C MET A 85 1.87 2.48 0.81
N MET A 86 1.17 2.97 -0.23
CA MET A 86 0.94 4.41 -0.41
C MET A 86 0.09 5.01 0.72
N ASP A 87 -0.94 4.30 1.16
CA ASP A 87 -1.79 4.74 2.28
C ASP A 87 -0.98 4.86 3.57
N ARG A 88 -0.10 3.88 3.84
CA ARG A 88 0.79 3.90 5.00
C ARG A 88 1.77 5.07 4.94
N MET A 89 2.47 5.27 3.83
CA MET A 89 3.40 6.40 3.67
C MET A 89 2.70 7.76 3.83
N GLY A 90 1.51 7.91 3.25
CA GLY A 90 0.71 9.13 3.45
C GLY A 90 0.25 9.30 4.90
N GLY A 91 -0.07 8.20 5.58
CA GLY A 91 -0.39 8.18 7.01
C GLY A 91 0.77 8.61 7.89
N ASP A 92 1.97 8.07 7.63
CA ASP A 92 3.20 8.42 8.32
C ASP A 92 3.47 9.93 8.17
N MET A 93 3.45 10.46 6.94
CA MET A 93 3.60 11.90 6.68
C MET A 93 2.61 12.76 7.47
N ARG A 94 1.32 12.43 7.43
CA ARG A 94 0.29 13.16 8.19
C ARG A 94 0.51 13.09 9.69
N SER A 95 0.93 11.93 10.22
CA SER A 95 1.18 11.75 11.65
C SER A 95 2.30 12.64 12.18
N MET A 96 3.24 13.04 11.31
CA MET A 96 4.35 13.91 11.64
C MET A 96 4.09 15.37 11.26
N ASN A 97 2.84 15.71 10.93
CA ASN A 97 2.44 17.03 10.44
C ASN A 97 3.23 17.49 9.19
N MET A 98 3.71 16.55 8.38
CA MET A 98 4.33 16.85 7.10
C MET A 98 3.23 17.06 6.06
N GLY A 99 3.17 18.26 5.50
CA GLY A 99 2.27 18.57 4.40
C GLY A 99 2.67 17.84 3.12
N GLU A 100 1.70 17.29 2.40
CA GLU A 100 1.90 16.78 1.05
C GLU A 100 2.24 17.97 0.15
N ASN A 101 3.47 18.01 -0.39
CA ASN A 101 3.84 19.02 -1.36
C ASN A 101 3.35 18.63 -2.77
N ALA A 102 3.40 19.58 -3.71
CA ALA A 102 2.93 19.37 -5.08
C ALA A 102 3.69 18.22 -5.79
N GLU A 103 4.97 18.05 -5.51
CA GLU A 103 5.80 16.99 -6.11
C GLU A 103 5.40 15.59 -5.63
N TRP A 104 5.15 15.44 -4.32
CA TRP A 104 4.65 14.20 -3.72
C TRP A 104 3.29 13.82 -4.29
N THR A 105 2.38 14.78 -4.36
CA THR A 105 1.03 14.57 -4.91
C THR A 105 1.10 14.12 -6.36
N ALA A 106 1.86 14.81 -7.19
CA ALA A 106 2.02 14.45 -8.61
C ALA A 106 2.65 13.05 -8.80
N LEU A 107 3.60 12.69 -7.94
CA LEU A 107 4.26 11.39 -8.03
C LEU A 107 3.34 10.25 -7.58
N THR A 108 2.61 10.41 -6.48
CA THR A 108 1.63 9.41 -6.02
C THR A 108 0.50 9.23 -7.02
N ASP A 109 -0.01 10.30 -7.63
CA ASP A 109 -1.02 10.23 -8.69
C ASP A 109 -0.51 9.50 -9.93
N SER A 110 0.75 9.73 -10.30
CA SER A 110 1.37 9.03 -11.43
C SER A 110 1.48 7.53 -11.16
N VAL A 111 1.83 7.13 -9.93
CA VAL A 111 1.88 5.70 -9.52
C VAL A 111 0.48 5.09 -9.51
N LYS A 112 -0.53 5.80 -8.98
CA LYS A 112 -1.93 5.33 -9.00
C LYS A 112 -2.44 5.12 -10.42
N ARG A 113 -2.11 6.05 -11.34
CA ARG A 113 -2.47 5.91 -12.76
C ARG A 113 -1.82 4.68 -13.40
N ASP A 114 -0.54 4.45 -13.13
CA ASP A 114 0.13 3.25 -13.64
C ASP A 114 -0.54 1.97 -13.13
N LEU A 115 -0.86 1.91 -11.83
CA LEU A 115 -1.56 0.76 -11.26
C LEU A 115 -2.91 0.52 -11.94
N ALA A 116 -3.66 1.58 -12.27
CA ALA A 116 -4.93 1.47 -12.97
C ALA A 116 -4.78 0.99 -14.43
N ASP A 117 -3.72 1.43 -15.13
CA ASP A 117 -3.49 1.13 -16.54
C ASP A 117 -2.90 -0.28 -16.75
N LEU A 118 -2.01 -0.74 -15.86
CA LEU A 118 -1.22 -1.96 -16.04
C LEU A 118 -2.01 -3.25 -16.36
N PRO A 119 -3.18 -3.54 -15.74
CA PRO A 119 -3.93 -4.76 -16.01
C PRO A 119 -4.43 -4.90 -17.46
N GLY A 120 -4.55 -3.79 -18.19
CA GLY A 120 -4.99 -3.78 -19.57
C GLY A 120 -3.86 -3.95 -20.59
N LEU A 121 -2.61 -4.02 -20.15
CA LEU A 121 -1.43 -4.03 -21.02
C LEU A 121 -0.84 -5.43 -21.16
N GLU A 122 -0.29 -5.73 -22.33
CA GLU A 122 0.38 -7.00 -22.62
C GLU A 122 1.72 -6.83 -23.34
N GLY A 123 2.50 -7.92 -23.39
CA GLY A 123 3.72 -8.02 -24.19
C GLY A 123 4.74 -6.90 -23.93
N LYS A 124 5.17 -6.23 -25.01
CA LYS A 124 6.19 -5.17 -24.95
C LYS A 124 5.67 -3.91 -24.25
N GLU A 125 4.39 -3.59 -24.39
CA GLU A 125 3.79 -2.42 -23.78
C GLU A 125 3.71 -2.57 -22.26
N LEU A 126 3.27 -3.75 -21.78
CA LEU A 126 3.31 -4.09 -20.37
C LEU A 126 4.73 -3.98 -19.81
N SER A 127 5.72 -4.55 -20.49
CA SER A 127 7.11 -4.48 -20.05
C SER A 127 7.61 -3.03 -19.94
N ALA A 128 7.34 -2.20 -20.95
CA ALA A 128 7.72 -0.79 -20.94
C ALA A 128 7.02 -0.02 -19.81
N ARG A 129 5.72 -0.24 -19.61
CA ARG A 129 4.95 0.44 -18.57
C ARG A 129 5.37 0.01 -17.17
N THR A 130 5.61 -1.29 -16.94
CA THR A 130 6.11 -1.79 -15.65
C THR A 130 7.47 -1.20 -15.30
N LYS A 131 8.36 -1.03 -16.28
CA LYS A 131 9.65 -0.36 -16.04
C LYS A 131 9.45 1.09 -15.58
N ALA A 132 8.61 1.85 -16.28
CA ALA A 132 8.31 3.24 -15.92
C ALA A 132 7.64 3.35 -14.54
N HIS A 133 6.71 2.44 -14.24
CA HIS A 133 6.10 2.29 -12.91
C HIS A 133 7.17 2.05 -11.83
N GLY A 134 8.07 1.10 -12.05
CA GLY A 134 9.16 0.78 -11.12
C GLY A 134 10.05 2.00 -10.83
N ASP A 135 10.38 2.80 -11.85
CA ASP A 135 11.16 4.03 -11.68
C ASP A 135 10.42 5.08 -10.85
N ARG A 136 9.11 5.24 -11.06
CA ARG A 136 8.28 6.15 -10.25
C ARG A 136 8.16 5.68 -8.80
N VAL A 137 7.96 4.39 -8.56
CA VAL A 137 7.93 3.84 -7.18
C VAL A 137 9.28 4.04 -6.49
N ARG A 138 10.41 3.81 -7.18
CA ARG A 138 11.75 4.09 -6.60
C ARG A 138 11.90 5.55 -6.20
N ARG A 139 11.47 6.48 -7.05
CA ARG A 139 11.50 7.92 -6.73
C ARG A 139 10.60 8.23 -5.53
N LEU A 140 9.42 7.62 -5.46
CA LEU A 140 8.47 7.82 -4.36
C LEU A 140 9.08 7.38 -3.02
N LEU A 141 9.69 6.20 -2.99
CA LEU A 141 10.36 5.69 -1.80
C LEU A 141 11.55 6.57 -1.38
N THR A 142 12.36 7.03 -2.34
CA THR A 142 13.49 7.95 -2.06
C THR A 142 12.99 9.30 -1.52
N MET A 143 11.90 9.85 -2.08
CA MET A 143 11.31 11.10 -1.61
C MET A 143 10.76 10.94 -0.19
N HIS A 144 10.02 9.86 0.07
CA HIS A 144 9.55 9.52 1.42
C HIS A 144 10.71 9.41 2.41
N GLU A 145 11.75 8.64 2.07
CA GLU A 145 12.94 8.49 2.92
C GLU A 145 13.64 9.83 3.21
N GLY A 146 13.76 10.71 2.21
CA GLY A 146 14.33 12.04 2.38
C GLY A 146 13.50 12.92 3.32
N MET A 147 12.18 12.86 3.20
CA MET A 147 11.25 13.55 4.10
C MET A 147 11.36 13.01 5.54
N MET A 148 11.46 11.69 5.71
CA MET A 148 11.62 11.06 7.02
C MET A 148 12.96 11.37 7.70
N LYS A 149 14.05 11.47 6.93
CA LYS A 149 15.40 11.75 7.44
C LYS A 149 15.68 13.23 7.70
N GLY A 150 14.89 14.12 7.08
CA GLY A 150 15.02 15.56 7.24
C GLY A 150 14.37 16.10 8.53
N MET A 151 13.74 15.23 9.32
CA MET A 151 13.30 15.50 10.69
C MET A 151 14.45 15.32 11.67
#